data_AF-A0A7I4YFI7-F1
#
_entry.id   AF-A0A7I4YFI7-F1
#
_cell.length_a   1.000
_cell.length_b   1.000
_cell.length_c   1.000
_cell.angle_alpha   90.00
_cell.angle_beta   90.00
_cell.angle_gamma   90.00
#
_symmetry.space_group_name_H-M   'P 1'
#
loop_
_entity.id
_entity.type
_entity.pdbx_description
1 polymer ?
#
loop_
_entity_poly.entity_id
_entity_poly.type
_entity_poly.pdbx_seq_one_letter_code
_entity_poly.pdbx_strand_id
1 'polypeptide(L)'
;MTAIDYTIEPIEGRAAIQRNFVKLPERASNYSNRHVTLNERFSIIERGYYLKPKELATASRPPRVYVVPVSATSSKDIMTACLAKMERRHLDAQRKQAKSQQSSPCTSPPKSMSSESA
;
A
#
# COMPACT_ATOMS: atom_id res chain seq x y z
N MET A 1 22.03 0.65 -5.66
CA MET A 1 21.43 1.97 -5.88
C MET A 1 21.22 2.12 -7.38
N THR A 2 20.00 2.34 -7.84
CA THR A 2 19.74 2.65 -9.26
C THR A 2 20.26 4.06 -9.50
N ALA A 3 21.43 4.17 -10.14
CA ALA A 3 21.92 5.40 -10.72
C ALA A 3 20.83 5.93 -11.66
N ILE A 4 20.21 7.08 -11.34
CA ILE A 4 19.24 7.76 -12.21
C ILE A 4 19.90 9.05 -12.65
N ASP A 5 20.05 9.22 -13.96
CA ASP A 5 20.50 10.46 -14.56
C ASP A 5 19.31 11.37 -14.83
N TYR A 6 19.51 12.68 -14.71
CA TYR A 6 18.47 13.67 -14.99
C TYR A 6 18.90 14.65 -16.08
N THR A 7 17.91 15.21 -16.75
CA THR A 7 18.01 16.29 -17.73
C THR A 7 17.09 17.43 -17.32
N ILE A 8 17.47 18.67 -17.63
CA ILE A 8 16.67 19.85 -17.34
C ILE A 8 16.22 20.46 -18.67
N GLU A 9 14.91 20.51 -18.89
CA GLU A 9 14.30 20.97 -20.14
C GLU A 9 13.48 22.25 -19.93
N PRO A 10 13.49 23.21 -20.86
CA PRO A 10 12.70 24.43 -20.74
C PRO A 10 11.19 24.16 -20.82
N ILE A 11 10.41 24.89 -20.02
CA ILE A 11 8.94 24.91 -20.08
C ILE A 11 8.49 25.94 -21.12
N GLU A 12 7.64 25.53 -22.06
CA GLU A 12 7.06 26.43 -23.04
C GLU A 12 6.27 27.57 -22.36
N GLY A 13 6.33 28.78 -22.94
CA GLY A 13 5.65 29.96 -22.39
C GLY A 13 6.34 30.61 -21.18
N ARG A 14 7.46 30.08 -20.68
CA ARG A 14 8.22 30.68 -19.54
C ARG A 14 9.55 31.35 -19.95
N ALA A 15 9.69 31.74 -21.21
CA ALA A 15 10.91 32.32 -21.77
C ALA A 15 11.42 33.56 -20.99
N ALA A 16 10.51 34.41 -20.49
CA ALA A 16 10.89 35.59 -19.71
C ALA A 16 11.67 35.24 -18.43
N ILE A 17 11.28 34.17 -17.74
CA ILE A 17 11.95 33.71 -16.51
C ILE A 17 13.25 32.98 -16.87
N GLN A 18 13.22 32.16 -17.92
CA GLN A 18 14.37 31.36 -18.37
C GLN A 18 15.60 32.21 -18.72
N ARG A 19 15.41 33.44 -19.23
CA ARG A 19 16.49 34.40 -19.51
C ARG A 19 17.35 34.72 -18.29
N ASN A 20 16.79 34.64 -17.08
CA ASN A 20 17.55 34.85 -15.83
C ASN A 20 18.34 33.60 -15.41
N PHE A 21 18.04 32.44 -15.99
CA PHE A 21 18.53 31.13 -15.56
C PHE A 21 19.05 30.28 -16.73
N VAL A 22 19.70 30.91 -17.71
CA VAL A 22 20.19 30.25 -18.96
C VAL A 22 21.17 29.11 -18.67
N LYS A 23 21.93 29.18 -17.57
CA LYS A 23 22.90 28.16 -17.16
C LYS A 23 22.29 27.01 -16.35
N LEU A 24 20.98 27.05 -16.06
CA LEU A 24 20.35 26.01 -15.25
C LEU A 24 20.39 24.63 -15.92
N PRO A 25 20.17 24.48 -17.24
CA PRO A 25 20.26 23.20 -17.93
C PRO A 25 21.62 22.50 -17.79
N GLU A 26 22.71 23.25 -17.76
CA GLU A 26 24.08 22.73 -17.59
C GLU A 26 24.30 22.04 -16.22
N ARG A 27 23.44 22.37 -15.23
CA ARG A 27 23.53 21.85 -13.86
C ARG A 27 22.75 20.55 -13.66
N ALA A 28 22.18 19.94 -14.71
CA ALA A 28 21.39 18.72 -14.60
C ALA A 28 22.15 17.55 -13.96
N SER A 29 23.48 17.46 -14.17
CA SER A 29 24.36 16.45 -13.57
C SER A 29 24.36 16.48 -12.04
N ASN A 30 24.14 17.65 -11.42
CA ASN A 30 24.10 17.79 -9.95
C ASN A 30 22.89 17.09 -9.29
N TYR A 31 21.90 16.71 -10.09
CA TYR A 31 20.71 15.99 -9.63
C TYR A 31 20.81 14.49 -9.91
N SER A 32 21.80 14.07 -10.69
CA SER A 32 22.01 12.67 -11.05
C SER A 32 22.65 11.89 -9.92
N ASN A 33 22.40 10.58 -9.87
CA ASN A 33 22.98 9.66 -8.87
C ASN A 33 22.68 9.99 -7.40
N ARG A 34 21.62 10.76 -7.13
CA ARG A 34 21.16 11.03 -5.77
C ARG A 34 19.64 11.15 -5.69
N HIS A 35 19.14 11.14 -4.46
CA HIS A 35 17.73 11.40 -4.19
C HIS A 35 17.44 12.90 -4.34
N VAL A 36 16.55 13.22 -5.29
CA VAL A 36 16.10 14.60 -5.54
C VAL A 36 14.85 14.87 -4.71
N THR A 37 14.93 15.87 -3.84
CA THR A 37 13.83 16.30 -2.97
C THR A 37 12.73 17.01 -3.76
N LEU A 38 11.55 17.08 -3.15
CA LEU A 38 10.42 17.79 -3.73
C LEU A 38 10.70 19.29 -3.92
N ASN A 39 11.39 19.90 -2.96
CA ASN A 39 11.75 21.31 -3.00
C ASN A 39 12.68 21.62 -4.18
N GLU A 40 13.66 20.75 -4.45
CA GLU A 40 14.54 20.90 -5.61
C GLU A 40 13.77 20.82 -6.93
N ARG A 41 12.76 19.95 -7.03
CA ARG A 41 11.89 19.86 -8.21
C ARG A 41 11.08 21.14 -8.40
N PHE A 42 10.46 21.66 -7.35
CA PHE A 42 9.71 22.92 -7.42
C PHE A 42 10.61 24.09 -7.79
N SER A 43 11.80 24.18 -7.21
CA SER A 43 12.77 25.23 -7.50
C SER A 43 13.15 25.30 -8.99
N ILE A 44 13.24 24.14 -9.68
CA ILE A 44 13.53 24.09 -11.11
C ILE A 44 12.32 24.56 -11.93
N ILE A 45 11.10 24.17 -11.53
CA ILE A 45 9.83 24.54 -12.17
C ILE A 45 9.56 26.04 -12.07
N GLU A 46 9.80 26.65 -10.91
CA GLU A 46 9.66 28.09 -10.69
C GLU A 46 10.57 28.89 -11.63
N ARG A 47 11.76 28.37 -11.94
CA ARG A 47 12.70 28.97 -12.89
C ARG A 47 12.35 28.70 -14.35
N GLY A 48 11.25 27.99 -14.61
CA GLY A 48 10.74 27.72 -15.94
C GLY A 48 11.34 26.50 -16.62
N TYR A 49 11.79 25.50 -15.85
CA TYR A 49 12.33 24.25 -16.40
C TYR A 49 11.69 23.00 -15.75
N TYR A 50 11.72 21.87 -16.45
CA TYR A 50 11.39 20.55 -15.91
C TYR A 50 12.66 19.77 -15.61
N LEU A 51 12.65 19.00 -14.51
CA LEU A 51 13.67 17.99 -14.25
C LEU A 51 13.13 16.62 -14.67
N LYS A 52 13.62 16.10 -15.81
CA LYS A 52 13.21 14.81 -16.35
C LYS A 52 14.27 13.74 -16.09
N PRO A 53 13.93 12.57 -15.54
CA PRO A 53 14.85 11.45 -15.52
C PRO A 53 15.17 11.06 -16.97
N LYS A 54 16.45 10.91 -17.27
CA LYS A 54 16.90 10.35 -18.54
C LYS A 54 16.41 8.90 -18.57
N GLU A 55 15.77 8.48 -19.65
CA GLU A 55 15.43 7.07 -19.85
C GLU A 55 16.72 6.27 -19.83
N LEU A 56 17.02 5.67 -18.68
CA LEU A 56 17.94 4.56 -18.62
C LEU A 56 17.22 3.39 -19.27
N ALA A 57 17.86 2.81 -20.28
CA ALA A 57 17.41 1.58 -20.92
C ALA A 57 16.86 0.65 -19.83
N THR A 58 15.57 0.33 -19.93
CA THR A 58 14.82 -0.39 -18.92
C THR A 58 15.69 -1.51 -18.37
N ALA A 59 16.18 -1.37 -17.13
CA ALA A 59 16.74 -2.49 -16.41
C ALA A 59 15.69 -3.60 -16.51
N SER A 60 16.10 -4.74 -17.06
CA SER A 60 15.23 -5.82 -17.50
C SER A 60 14.10 -6.06 -16.51
N ARG A 61 12.87 -6.19 -17.04
CA ARG A 61 11.64 -6.64 -16.38
C ARG A 61 11.92 -7.35 -15.04
N PRO A 62 11.28 -6.94 -13.92
CA PRO A 62 11.58 -7.52 -12.61
C PRO A 62 11.46 -9.05 -12.67
N PRO A 63 12.34 -9.81 -11.98
CA PRO A 63 12.34 -11.27 -12.04
C PRO A 63 10.96 -11.79 -11.66
N ARG A 64 10.39 -12.60 -12.56
CA ARG A 64 9.05 -13.15 -12.40
C ARG A 64 9.12 -14.29 -11.39
N VAL A 65 8.64 -14.05 -10.17
CA VAL A 65 8.63 -15.05 -9.10
C VAL A 65 7.38 -15.92 -9.22
N TYR A 66 7.56 -17.24 -9.21
CA TYR A 66 6.47 -18.21 -9.18
C TYR A 66 6.54 -19.00 -7.88
N VAL A 67 5.39 -19.20 -7.24
CA VAL A 67 5.28 -20.05 -6.07
C VAL A 67 5.05 -21.48 -6.57
N VAL A 68 6.03 -22.36 -6.34
CA VAL A 68 5.93 -23.78 -6.68
C VAL A 68 5.52 -24.56 -5.43
N PRO A 69 4.43 -25.35 -5.46
CA PRO A 69 4.06 -26.22 -4.36
C PRO A 69 5.16 -27.26 -4.08
N VAL A 70 5.63 -27.33 -2.82
CA VAL A 70 6.73 -28.21 -2.39
C VAL A 70 6.26 -29.67 -2.18
N SER A 71 4.95 -29.90 -2.09
CA SER A 71 4.36 -31.23 -1.96
C SER A 71 3.54 -31.60 -3.20
N ALA A 72 3.64 -32.88 -3.60
CA ALA A 72 2.93 -33.48 -4.73
C ALA A 72 1.42 -33.70 -4.46
N THR A 73 0.76 -32.76 -3.80
CA THR A 73 -0.70 -32.78 -3.67
C THR A 73 -1.30 -32.11 -4.89
N SER A 74 -2.16 -32.83 -5.61
CA SER A 74 -2.85 -32.29 -6.78
C SER A 74 -3.60 -31.02 -6.38
N SER A 75 -3.62 -30.00 -7.25
CA SER A 75 -4.38 -28.76 -7.00
C SER A 75 -5.84 -29.03 -6.66
N LYS A 76 -6.40 -30.13 -7.19
CA LYS A 76 -7.74 -30.60 -6.88
C LYS A 76 -7.88 -31.00 -5.42
N ASP A 77 -6.91 -31.74 -4.87
CA ASP A 77 -6.93 -32.22 -3.48
C ASP A 77 -6.79 -31.05 -2.49
N ILE A 78 -5.99 -30.05 -2.83
CA ILE A 78 -5.84 -28.82 -2.03
C ILE A 78 -7.17 -28.08 -1.94
N MET A 79 -7.86 -27.89 -3.09
CA MET A 79 -9.16 -27.22 -3.11
C MET A 79 -10.22 -28.01 -2.34
N THR A 80 -10.26 -29.33 -2.50
CA THR A 80 -11.19 -30.20 -1.76
C THR A 80 -10.94 -30.13 -0.25
N ALA A 81 -9.69 -30.13 0.19
CA ALA A 81 -9.35 -29.98 1.61
C ALA A 81 -9.72 -28.60 2.17
N CYS A 82 -9.57 -27.53 1.37
CA CYS A 82 -9.98 -26.18 1.73
C CYS A 82 -11.50 -26.07 1.91
N LEU A 83 -12.28 -26.66 1.00
CA LEU A 83 -13.75 -26.70 1.08
C LEU A 83 -14.21 -27.46 2.33
N ALA A 84 -13.67 -28.66 2.57
CA ALA A 84 -14.02 -29.46 3.75
C ALA A 84 -13.70 -28.73 5.09
N LYS A 85 -12.60 -27.98 5.14
CA LYS A 85 -12.26 -27.14 6.31
C LYS A 85 -13.20 -25.95 6.48
N MET A 86 -13.79 -25.43 5.42
CA MET A 86 -14.75 -24.34 5.47
C MET A 86 -16.11 -24.83 5.97
N GLU A 87 -16.59 -25.97 5.46
CA GLU A 87 -17.84 -26.60 5.88
C GLU A 87 -17.83 -26.97 7.37
N ARG A 88 -16.73 -27.55 7.87
CA ARG A 88 -16.58 -27.83 9.31
C ARG A 88 -16.69 -26.57 10.16
N ARG A 89 -16.04 -25.48 9.75
CA ARG A 89 -16.12 -24.18 10.47
C ARG A 89 -17.53 -23.63 10.48
N HIS A 90 -18.27 -23.77 9.39
CA HIS A 90 -19.65 -23.32 9.30
C HIS A 90 -20.57 -24.13 10.23
N LEU A 91 -20.44 -25.45 10.24
CA LEU A 91 -21.20 -26.33 11.13
C LEU A 91 -20.88 -26.07 12.61
N ASP A 92 -19.60 -25.88 12.96
CA ASP A 92 -19.20 -25.54 14.33
C ASP A 92 -19.75 -24.19 14.77
N ALA A 93 -19.78 -23.19 13.88
CA ALA A 93 -20.36 -21.88 14.15
C ALA A 93 -21.88 -21.99 14.41
N GLN A 94 -22.60 -22.75 13.58
CA GLN A 94 -24.04 -22.99 13.79
C GLN A 94 -24.30 -23.75 15.10
N ARG A 95 -23.50 -24.76 15.42
CA ARG A 95 -23.63 -25.51 16.67
C ARG A 95 -23.40 -24.63 17.89
N LYS A 96 -22.43 -23.73 17.84
CA LYS A 96 -22.18 -22.74 18.91
C LYS A 96 -23.33 -21.76 19.05
N GLN A 97 -23.92 -21.28 17.94
CA GLN A 97 -25.08 -20.41 17.97
C GLN A 97 -26.32 -21.09 18.55
N ALA A 98 -26.62 -22.33 18.16
CA ALA A 98 -27.74 -23.10 18.69
C ALA A 98 -27.59 -23.39 20.20
N LYS A 99 -26.37 -23.68 20.66
CA LYS A 99 -26.09 -23.93 22.08
C LYS A 99 -26.24 -22.66 22.94
N SER A 100 -25.99 -21.48 22.37
CA SER A 100 -26.18 -20.19 23.05
C SER A 100 -27.66 -19.79 23.19
N GLN A 101 -28.56 -20.32 22.36
CA GLN A 101 -29.99 -20.03 22.45
C GLN A 101 -30.72 -20.92 23.46
N GLN A 102 -30.17 -22.09 23.83
CA GLN A 102 -30.77 -23.01 24.80
C GLN A 102 -30.46 -22.67 26.27
N SER A 103 -29.45 -21.85 26.57
CA SER A 103 -29.17 -21.41 27.94
C SER A 103 -29.85 -20.08 28.27
N SER A 104 -31.17 -20.09 28.41
CA SER A 104 -31.91 -19.01 29.08
C SER A 104 -32.78 -19.59 30.19
N PRO A 105 -32.35 -19.56 31.46
CA PRO A 105 -33.26 -19.79 32.57
C PRO A 105 -33.52 -18.50 33.36
N CYS A 106 -34.82 -18.21 33.48
CA CYS A 106 -35.49 -17.69 34.67
C CYS A 106 -35.26 -16.21 35.06
N THR A 107 -36.19 -15.37 34.63
CA THR A 107 -36.52 -14.08 35.25
C THR A 107 -37.14 -14.30 36.64
N SER A 108 -36.56 -13.72 37.69
CA SER A 108 -37.28 -13.36 38.93
C SER A 108 -36.64 -12.11 39.60
N PRO A 109 -37.44 -11.32 40.34
CA PRO A 109 -37.34 -9.86 40.42
C PRO A 109 -36.42 -9.35 41.55
N PRO A 110 -35.93 -8.09 41.48
CA PRO A 110 -35.18 -7.49 42.58
C PRO A 110 -36.10 -7.14 43.76
N LYS A 111 -35.69 -7.58 44.95
CA LYS A 111 -36.30 -7.28 46.27
C LYS A 111 -36.17 -5.79 46.60
N SER A 112 -37.26 -5.25 47.14
CA SER A 112 -37.37 -3.97 47.82
C SER A 112 -36.46 -3.94 49.07
N MET A 113 -35.67 -2.87 49.21
CA MET A 113 -34.97 -2.49 50.44
C MET A 113 -35.58 -1.18 50.93
N SER A 114 -36.35 -1.28 52.00
CA SER A 114 -36.88 -0.18 52.80
C SER A 114 -35.90 0.22 53.91
N SER A 115 -36.07 1.47 54.38
CA SER A 115 -35.69 2.04 55.70
C SER A 115 -34.20 2.20 55.98
N GLU A 116 -33.68 3.24 56.63
CA GLU A 116 -34.14 4.53 57.16
C GLU A 116 -32.85 5.15 57.74
N SER A 117 -32.72 6.49 57.75
CA SER A 117 -32.09 7.28 58.84
C SER A 117 -31.98 8.75 58.43
N ALA A 118 -32.84 9.57 59.01
CA ALA A 118 -32.55 10.92 59.50
C ALA A 118 -33.56 11.28 60.60
#